data_AF-A0A3A1N2H1-F1
#
_entry.id   AF-A0A3A1N2H1-F1
#
_cell.length_a   1.000
_cell.length_b   1.000
_cell.length_c   1.000
_cell.angle_alpha   90.00
_cell.angle_beta   90.00
_cell.angle_gamma   90.00
#
_symmetry.space_group_name_H-M   'P 1'
#
loop_
_entity.id
_entity.type
_entity.pdbx_description
1 polymer ?
#
loop_
_entity_poly.entity_id
_entity_poly.type
_entity_poly.pdbx_seq_one_letter_code
_entity_poly.pdbx_strand_id
1 'polypeptide(L)'
;MKQILFVLITVILLGCGGKASKDEADDTSSNQKTIGNSCLSDLVEKNEIEKMINKEQVASIVGINVDNVVFEENKSSRAKYSTVIFKWEPVQERTMTMEVKVGDRTISQTVPLKNSINVGKIDLIGDKKDQSALEYFNYVYGPKTKEEKEEAKARVDRAQETSDKVDKKSAETIKSMVDKQTSSKVSGIGSSAFGSVQNTNGMTYYNLKVLHGDTMFEITTDVSDDSEEDIRIAKEIAQQIIDNCN
;
A
#
# COMPACT_ATOMS: atom_id res chain seq x y z
N MET A 1 25.06 -13.46 -2.99
CA MET A 1 23.91 -12.70 -3.51
C MET A 1 23.19 -12.08 -2.33
N LYS A 2 23.27 -10.75 -2.15
CA LYS A 2 22.65 -10.05 -1.03
C LYS A 2 21.23 -9.65 -1.42
N GLN A 3 20.24 -10.16 -0.68
CA GLN A 3 18.84 -9.75 -0.79
C GLN A 3 18.75 -8.25 -0.43
N ILE A 4 18.27 -7.43 -1.37
CA ILE A 4 17.91 -6.04 -1.10
C ILE A 4 16.50 -6.08 -0.53
N LEU A 5 16.43 -6.10 0.79
CA LEU A 5 15.20 -5.97 1.57
C LEU A 5 14.74 -4.51 1.43
N PHE A 6 13.70 -4.25 0.63
CA PHE A 6 13.00 -2.96 0.59
C PHE A 6 12.25 -2.77 1.91
N VAL A 7 12.97 -2.33 2.94
CA VAL A 7 12.38 -1.84 4.17
C VAL A 7 11.93 -0.41 3.90
N LEU A 8 10.62 -0.17 3.84
CA LEU A 8 10.08 1.15 4.15
C LEU A 8 10.55 1.48 5.57
N ILE A 9 11.60 2.28 5.68
CA ILE A 9 12.09 2.74 6.98
C ILE A 9 11.09 3.76 7.48
N THR A 10 10.09 3.29 8.23
CA THR A 10 9.38 4.13 9.18
C THR A 10 10.40 4.51 10.25
N VAL A 11 11.04 5.67 10.10
CA VAL A 11 11.96 6.21 11.11
C VAL A 11 11.11 6.58 12.33
N ILE A 12 10.90 5.62 13.22
CA ILE A 12 10.45 5.86 14.58
C ILE A 12 11.68 6.35 15.34
N LEU A 13 11.71 7.64 15.66
CA LEU A 13 12.63 8.14 16.68
C LEU A 13 11.83 8.57 17.91
N LEU A 14 11.95 7.70 18.91
CA LEU A 14 11.72 7.94 20.33
C LEU A 14 12.43 9.23 20.75
N GLY A 15 11.65 10.23 21.17
CA GLY A 15 12.18 11.35 21.94
C GLY A 15 12.44 10.93 23.38
N CYS A 16 13.70 10.72 23.75
CA CYS A 16 14.14 10.70 25.14
C CYS A 16 14.63 12.09 25.55
N GLY A 17 14.10 12.65 26.65
CA GLY A 17 14.80 13.67 27.41
C GLY A 17 13.92 14.62 28.24
N GLY A 18 13.71 14.30 29.52
CA GLY A 18 13.25 15.26 30.55
C GLY A 18 12.69 14.61 31.82
N LYS A 19 13.55 14.22 32.78
CA LYS A 19 13.18 13.73 34.12
C LYS A 19 12.73 14.89 35.03
N ALA A 20 11.59 14.73 35.71
CA ALA A 20 11.38 15.13 37.12
C ALA A 20 10.17 14.39 37.71
N SER A 21 10.32 13.97 38.97
CA SER A 21 9.61 12.91 39.70
C SER A 21 8.22 13.28 40.24
N LYS A 22 7.31 12.29 40.43
CA LYS A 22 6.83 11.81 41.76
C LYS A 22 5.62 10.86 41.69
N ASP A 23 5.73 9.85 42.56
CA ASP A 23 4.74 9.15 43.39
C ASP A 23 3.67 8.20 42.79
N GLU A 24 3.49 7.14 43.58
CA GLU A 24 2.75 5.88 43.39
C GLU A 24 1.25 6.06 43.18
N ALA A 25 0.67 5.19 42.35
CA ALA A 25 -0.50 4.40 42.73
C ALA A 25 -0.72 3.26 41.73
N ASP A 26 -0.84 2.07 42.29
CA ASP A 26 -1.34 0.83 41.73
C ASP A 26 -2.72 1.06 41.07
N ASP A 27 -2.83 0.78 39.77
CA ASP A 27 -4.11 0.37 39.20
C ASP A 27 -3.85 -0.57 38.02
N THR A 28 -3.94 -1.86 38.33
CA THR A 28 -3.97 -2.94 37.36
C THR A 28 -5.31 -2.88 36.62
N SER A 29 -5.46 -1.89 35.74
CA SER A 29 -6.53 -1.85 34.76
C SER A 29 -5.96 -2.30 33.43
N SER A 30 -6.22 -3.56 33.08
CA SER A 30 -6.09 -4.06 31.73
C SER A 30 -7.05 -3.26 30.84
N ASN A 31 -6.61 -2.10 30.36
CA ASN A 31 -7.19 -1.42 29.23
C ASN A 31 -6.88 -2.26 27.99
N GLN A 32 -7.57 -3.41 27.84
CA GLN A 32 -7.91 -3.93 26.53
C GLN A 32 -8.87 -2.91 25.92
N LYS A 33 -8.30 -1.84 25.38
CA LYS A 33 -8.98 -0.98 24.44
C LYS A 33 -9.37 -1.89 23.29
N THR A 34 -10.66 -2.20 23.21
CA THR A 34 -11.24 -3.10 22.22
C THR A 34 -10.79 -2.58 20.86
N ILE A 35 -9.92 -3.34 20.18
CA ILE A 35 -9.52 -3.10 18.79
C ILE A 35 -10.82 -3.02 17.99
N GLY A 36 -10.91 -2.08 17.06
CA GLY A 36 -12.13 -1.87 16.30
C GLY A 36 -12.49 -3.17 15.59
N ASN A 37 -13.66 -3.72 15.92
CA ASN A 37 -14.26 -4.90 15.29
C ASN A 37 -14.61 -4.59 13.83
N SER A 38 -13.61 -4.47 12.95
CA SER A 38 -13.84 -4.67 11.52
C SER A 38 -13.66 -6.17 11.24
N CYS A 39 -14.52 -6.79 10.43
CA CYS A 39 -14.28 -8.18 10.01
C CYS A 39 -12.92 -8.33 9.29
N LEU A 40 -12.38 -7.23 8.74
CA LEU A 40 -11.09 -7.18 8.08
C LEU A 40 -9.95 -7.40 9.08
N SER A 41 -10.13 -6.98 10.34
CA SER A 41 -9.18 -7.22 11.44
C SER A 41 -8.99 -8.72 11.68
N ASP A 42 -10.06 -9.50 11.64
CA ASP A 42 -10.02 -10.96 11.73
C ASP A 42 -9.20 -11.61 10.60
N LEU A 43 -9.32 -11.08 9.37
CA LEU A 43 -8.54 -11.56 8.22
C LEU A 43 -7.06 -11.24 8.37
N VAL A 44 -6.71 -10.10 9.00
CA VAL A 44 -5.33 -9.76 9.34
C VAL A 44 -4.76 -10.78 10.34
N GLU A 45 -5.48 -11.01 11.45
CA GLU A 45 -5.04 -11.87 12.54
C GLU A 45 -4.86 -13.32 12.09
N LYS A 46 -5.78 -13.83 11.26
CA LYS A 46 -5.78 -15.20 10.75
C LYS A 46 -4.93 -15.36 9.47
N ASN A 47 -4.42 -14.27 8.90
CA ASN A 47 -3.67 -14.24 7.63
C ASN A 47 -4.48 -14.86 6.46
N GLU A 48 -5.78 -14.55 6.40
CA GLU A 48 -6.75 -15.09 5.43
C GLU A 48 -7.12 -14.05 4.37
N ILE A 49 -6.11 -13.41 3.77
CA ILE A 49 -6.29 -12.31 2.81
C ILE A 49 -7.09 -12.72 1.56
N GLU A 50 -7.08 -14.01 1.21
CA GLU A 50 -7.82 -14.60 0.09
C GLU A 50 -9.33 -14.53 0.27
N LYS A 51 -9.80 -14.28 1.50
CA LYS A 51 -11.22 -14.13 1.80
C LYS A 51 -11.72 -12.69 1.61
N MET A 52 -10.84 -11.73 1.33
CA MET A 52 -11.24 -10.33 1.11
C MET A 52 -12.15 -10.18 -0.11
N ILE A 53 -11.83 -10.88 -1.19
CA ILE A 53 -12.60 -10.90 -2.44
C ILE A 53 -12.30 -12.18 -3.20
N ASN A 54 -13.30 -12.74 -3.88
CA ASN A 54 -13.15 -13.97 -4.65
C ASN A 54 -13.14 -13.72 -6.17
N LYS A 55 -12.86 -14.79 -6.91
CA LYS A 55 -12.71 -14.80 -8.37
C LYS A 55 -14.01 -14.42 -9.09
N GLU A 56 -15.15 -14.86 -8.57
CA GLU A 56 -16.48 -14.60 -9.12
C GLU A 56 -16.84 -13.11 -9.03
N GLN A 57 -16.54 -12.49 -7.88
CA GLN A 57 -16.74 -11.06 -7.64
C GLN A 57 -15.88 -10.23 -8.58
N VAL A 58 -14.60 -10.56 -8.70
CA VAL A 58 -13.69 -9.88 -9.63
C VAL A 58 -14.17 -10.01 -11.07
N ALA A 59 -14.52 -11.22 -11.51
CA ALA A 59 -15.00 -11.47 -12.86
C ALA A 59 -16.28 -10.68 -13.18
N SER A 60 -17.20 -10.58 -12.22
CA SER A 60 -18.42 -9.79 -12.34
C SER A 60 -18.13 -8.28 -12.48
N ILE A 61 -17.21 -7.74 -11.69
CA ILE A 61 -16.84 -6.31 -11.70
C ILE A 61 -16.19 -5.91 -13.03
N VAL A 62 -15.32 -6.77 -13.57
CA VAL A 62 -14.61 -6.49 -14.82
C VAL A 62 -15.35 -6.99 -16.07
N GLY A 63 -16.52 -7.62 -15.90
CA GLY A 63 -17.39 -8.03 -17.00
C GLY A 63 -16.83 -9.17 -17.85
N ILE A 64 -16.10 -10.13 -17.25
CA ILE A 64 -15.53 -11.29 -17.96
C ILE A 64 -16.05 -12.61 -17.39
N ASN A 65 -15.89 -13.69 -18.15
CA ASN A 65 -16.16 -15.03 -17.66
C ASN A 65 -15.15 -15.39 -16.55
N VAL A 66 -15.64 -15.90 -15.42
CA VAL A 66 -14.83 -16.38 -14.30
C VAL A 66 -13.79 -17.41 -14.72
N ASP A 67 -14.06 -18.25 -15.72
CA ASP A 67 -13.11 -19.25 -16.21
C ASP A 67 -11.85 -18.64 -16.84
N ASN A 68 -11.94 -17.40 -17.32
CA ASN A 68 -10.81 -16.67 -17.91
C ASN A 68 -9.90 -16.02 -16.88
N VAL A 69 -10.35 -15.92 -15.62
CA VAL A 69 -9.53 -15.35 -14.55
C VAL A 69 -8.58 -16.43 -14.02
N VAL A 70 -7.33 -16.07 -13.80
CA VAL A 70 -6.33 -16.86 -13.08
C VAL A 70 -6.17 -16.24 -11.71
N PHE A 71 -6.31 -17.04 -10.66
CA PHE A 71 -6.12 -16.62 -9.27
C PHE A 71 -4.79 -17.14 -8.75
N GLU A 72 -3.99 -16.24 -8.20
CA GLU A 72 -2.70 -16.55 -7.58
C GLU A 72 -2.63 -15.93 -6.17
N GLU A 73 -2.06 -16.68 -5.24
CA GLU A 73 -1.75 -16.19 -3.90
C GLU A 73 -0.24 -15.97 -3.75
N ASN A 74 0.13 -14.79 -3.28
CA ASN A 74 1.48 -14.48 -2.83
C ASN A 74 1.43 -14.24 -1.31
N LYS A 75 1.37 -15.34 -0.56
CA LYS A 75 1.28 -15.32 0.90
C LYS A 75 2.65 -15.16 1.55
N SER A 76 2.68 -14.33 2.58
CA SER A 76 3.78 -14.23 3.53
C SER A 76 3.35 -14.77 4.90
N SER A 77 4.28 -14.80 5.85
CA SER A 77 3.97 -15.11 7.25
C SER A 77 3.13 -14.03 7.94
N ARG A 78 2.92 -12.87 7.30
CA ARG A 78 2.11 -11.76 7.82
C ARG A 78 1.22 -11.20 6.72
N ALA A 79 -0.05 -10.95 7.05
CA ALA A 79 -1.07 -10.45 6.12
C ALA A 79 -0.66 -9.15 5.42
N LYS A 80 0.03 -8.24 6.13
CA LYS A 80 0.55 -6.98 5.58
C LYS A 80 1.57 -7.12 4.45
N TYR A 81 2.14 -8.31 4.26
CA TYR A 81 3.05 -8.62 3.15
C TYR A 81 2.45 -9.63 2.16
N SER A 82 1.23 -10.09 2.41
CA SER A 82 0.50 -11.00 1.55
C SER A 82 -0.29 -10.21 0.51
N THR A 83 -0.45 -10.79 -0.68
CA THR A 83 -1.31 -10.28 -1.75
C THR A 83 -1.97 -11.43 -2.49
N VAL A 84 -3.22 -11.25 -2.90
CA VAL A 84 -3.87 -12.09 -3.91
C VAL A 84 -3.89 -11.35 -5.24
N ILE A 85 -3.79 -12.11 -6.33
CA ILE A 85 -3.62 -11.59 -7.67
C ILE A 85 -4.62 -12.29 -8.60
N PHE A 86 -5.38 -11.49 -9.33
CA PHE A 86 -6.31 -11.93 -10.36
C PHE A 86 -5.78 -11.48 -11.71
N LYS A 87 -5.58 -12.41 -12.65
CA LYS A 87 -5.03 -12.10 -13.99
C LYS A 87 -5.90 -12.66 -15.09
N TRP A 88 -5.92 -12.00 -16.24
CA TRP A 88 -6.55 -12.53 -17.46
C TRP A 88 -5.90 -11.92 -18.70
N GLU A 89 -6.13 -12.55 -19.85
CA GLU A 89 -5.65 -12.03 -21.12
C GLU A 89 -6.45 -10.77 -21.51
N PRO A 90 -5.80 -9.67 -21.91
CA PRO A 90 -6.50 -8.48 -22.36
C PRO A 90 -7.17 -8.72 -23.72
N VAL A 91 -8.26 -8.00 -23.99
CA VAL A 91 -8.95 -8.08 -25.31
C VAL A 91 -8.07 -7.51 -26.42
N GLN A 92 -7.31 -6.46 -26.11
CA GLN A 92 -6.31 -5.87 -26.99
C GLN A 92 -4.92 -6.14 -26.42
N GLU A 93 -3.96 -6.47 -27.28
CA GLU A 93 -2.60 -6.75 -26.83
C GLU A 93 -2.00 -5.51 -26.15
N ARG A 94 -1.53 -5.70 -24.91
CA ARG A 94 -0.82 -4.70 -24.11
C ARG A 94 0.61 -5.18 -23.91
N THR A 95 1.55 -4.25 -23.79
CA THR A 95 2.96 -4.60 -23.60
C THR A 95 3.62 -3.72 -22.56
N MET A 96 4.67 -4.25 -21.93
CA MET A 96 5.54 -3.49 -21.04
C MET A 96 6.99 -3.56 -21.53
N THR A 97 7.77 -2.54 -21.19
CA THR A 97 9.20 -2.49 -21.50
C THR A 97 10.01 -3.00 -20.31
N MET A 98 10.53 -4.22 -20.41
CA MET A 98 11.40 -4.79 -19.39
C MET A 98 12.86 -4.38 -19.64
N GLU A 99 13.43 -3.63 -18.70
CA GLU A 99 14.86 -3.32 -18.71
C GLU A 99 15.62 -4.26 -17.76
N VAL A 100 16.57 -5.03 -18.31
CA VAL A 100 17.44 -5.94 -17.57
C VAL A 100 18.86 -5.43 -17.63
N LYS A 101 19.47 -5.19 -16.47
CA LYS A 101 20.88 -4.83 -16.37
C LYS A 101 21.75 -6.08 -16.34
N VAL A 102 22.59 -6.26 -17.36
CA VAL A 102 23.55 -7.36 -17.49
C VAL A 102 24.96 -6.77 -17.53
N GLY A 103 25.67 -6.84 -16.38
CA GLY A 103 26.94 -6.14 -16.20
C GLY A 103 26.76 -4.62 -16.34
N ASP A 104 27.49 -4.02 -17.28
CA ASP A 104 27.43 -2.58 -17.57
C ASP A 104 26.42 -2.21 -18.67
N ARG A 105 25.66 -3.18 -19.19
CA ARG A 105 24.68 -2.95 -20.27
C ARG A 105 23.25 -3.04 -19.75
N THR A 106 22.39 -2.16 -20.26
CA THR A 106 20.94 -2.28 -20.11
C THR A 106 20.38 -2.89 -21.39
N ILE A 107 19.70 -4.03 -21.26
CA ILE A 107 18.96 -4.68 -22.33
C ILE A 107 17.49 -4.32 -22.13
N SER A 108 16.84 -3.77 -23.16
CA SER A 108 15.42 -3.46 -23.14
C SER A 108 14.67 -4.45 -24.02
N GLN A 109 13.60 -5.06 -23.51
CA GLN A 109 12.74 -6.01 -24.22
C GLN A 109 11.27 -5.65 -24.01
N THR A 110 10.48 -5.70 -25.08
CA THR A 110 9.02 -5.58 -25.01
C THR A 110 8.44 -6.96 -24.72
N VAL A 111 7.61 -7.07 -23.69
CA VAL A 111 6.93 -8.32 -23.32
C VAL A 111 5.42 -8.10 -23.22
N PRO A 112 4.58 -9.10 -23.57
CA PRO A 112 3.14 -9.01 -23.40
C PRO A 112 2.76 -8.79 -21.93
N LEU A 113 1.79 -7.91 -21.71
CA LEU A 113 1.25 -7.56 -20.40
C LEU A 113 -0.16 -8.14 -20.28
N LYS A 114 -0.42 -8.85 -19.19
CA LYS A 114 -1.75 -9.34 -18.83
C LYS A 114 -2.49 -8.29 -18.02
N ASN A 115 -3.82 -8.31 -18.08
CA ASN A 115 -4.61 -7.55 -17.13
C ASN A 115 -4.43 -8.14 -15.74
N SER A 116 -4.35 -7.28 -14.73
CA SER A 116 -4.18 -7.72 -13.35
C SER A 116 -4.89 -6.83 -12.33
N ILE A 117 -5.38 -7.47 -11.28
CA ILE A 117 -5.86 -6.82 -10.05
C ILE A 117 -5.15 -7.50 -8.88
N ASN A 118 -4.44 -6.72 -8.08
CA ASN A 118 -3.81 -7.19 -6.86
C ASN A 118 -4.55 -6.61 -5.67
N VAL A 119 -4.89 -7.45 -4.71
CA VAL A 119 -5.53 -7.04 -3.45
C VAL A 119 -4.69 -7.57 -2.29
N GLY A 120 -4.40 -6.73 -1.31
CA GLY A 120 -3.73 -7.20 -0.10
C GLY A 120 -3.07 -6.09 0.68
N LYS A 121 -1.89 -6.41 1.22
CA LYS A 121 -1.16 -5.56 2.18
C LYS A 121 -2.03 -5.14 3.37
N ILE A 122 -2.96 -6.01 3.78
CA ILE A 122 -3.92 -5.69 4.83
C ILE A 122 -3.21 -5.55 6.18
N ASP A 123 -3.43 -4.44 6.88
CA ASP A 123 -2.70 -4.11 8.12
C ASP A 123 -3.59 -3.37 9.12
N LEU A 124 -3.35 -3.61 10.41
CA LEU A 124 -4.03 -2.93 11.50
C LEU A 124 -3.31 -1.61 11.82
N ILE A 125 -3.96 -0.50 11.52
CA ILE A 125 -3.53 0.84 11.88
C ILE A 125 -4.16 1.22 13.23
N GLY A 126 -3.73 0.57 14.31
CA GLY A 126 -4.34 0.78 15.64
C GLY A 126 -3.34 1.01 16.79
N ASP A 127 -2.09 0.59 16.65
CA ASP A 127 -1.16 0.45 17.79
C ASP A 127 -0.07 1.53 17.86
N LYS A 128 -0.44 2.81 17.71
CA LYS A 128 0.47 3.92 18.06
C LYS A 128 -0.15 4.74 19.18
N LYS A 129 0.57 4.85 20.31
CA LYS A 129 0.07 5.33 21.60
C LYS A 129 -0.61 6.71 21.56
N ASP A 130 -0.37 7.53 20.54
CA ASP A 130 -0.75 8.94 20.52
C ASP A 130 -1.42 9.43 19.22
N GLN A 131 -1.91 8.54 18.34
CA GLN A 131 -2.53 8.93 17.06
C GLN A 131 -3.66 7.97 16.65
N SER A 132 -4.79 8.50 16.19
CA SER A 132 -5.88 7.67 15.65
C SER A 132 -5.50 7.02 14.31
N ALA A 133 -6.17 5.91 13.97
CA ALA A 133 -6.01 5.22 12.70
C ALA A 133 -6.16 6.16 11.49
N LEU A 134 -7.20 7.00 11.54
CA LEU A 134 -7.52 7.97 10.50
C LEU A 134 -6.44 9.04 10.35
N GLU A 135 -5.98 9.62 11.48
CA GLU A 135 -4.91 10.62 11.45
C GLU A 135 -3.62 10.03 10.89
N TYR A 136 -3.25 8.83 11.32
CA TYR A 136 -2.06 8.15 10.80
C TYR A 136 -2.18 7.84 9.32
N PHE A 137 -3.31 7.29 8.89
CA PHE A 137 -3.56 6.94 7.49
C PHE A 137 -3.49 8.18 6.59
N ASN A 138 -4.16 9.27 6.99
CA ASN A 138 -4.12 10.54 6.26
C ASN A 138 -2.71 11.14 6.24
N TYR A 139 -1.96 11.02 7.34
CA TYR A 139 -0.58 11.48 7.39
C TYR A 139 0.34 10.69 6.47
N VAL A 140 0.21 9.37 6.40
CA VAL A 140 1.12 8.52 5.61
C VAL A 140 0.77 8.54 4.12
N TYR A 141 -0.52 8.45 3.78
CA TYR A 141 -0.96 8.19 2.40
C TYR A 141 -1.65 9.38 1.73
N GLY A 142 -2.08 10.38 2.52
CA GLY A 142 -2.72 11.57 1.98
C GLY A 142 -1.80 12.42 1.11
N PRO A 143 -2.37 13.33 0.30
CA PRO A 143 -1.61 14.31 -0.46
C PRO A 143 -0.76 15.16 0.50
N LYS A 144 0.46 15.50 0.05
CA LYS A 144 1.40 16.34 0.80
C LYS A 144 1.47 17.73 0.23
N THR A 145 1.46 18.75 1.09
CA THR A 145 1.73 20.13 0.67
C THR A 145 3.20 20.27 0.26
N LYS A 146 3.52 21.40 -0.38
CA LYS A 146 4.91 21.70 -0.75
C LYS A 146 5.80 21.78 0.49
N GLU A 147 5.31 22.41 1.55
CA GLU A 147 6.03 22.55 2.82
C GLU A 147 6.30 21.18 3.46
N GLU A 148 5.30 20.29 3.48
CA GLU A 148 5.47 18.93 4.02
C GLU A 148 6.47 18.09 3.20
N LYS A 149 6.48 18.27 1.87
CA LYS A 149 7.46 17.63 0.98
C LYS A 149 8.87 18.13 1.26
N GLU A 150 9.06 19.44 1.41
CA GLU A 150 10.37 20.02 1.73
C GLU A 150 10.85 19.59 3.12
N GLU A 151 9.96 19.54 4.11
CA GLU A 151 10.29 19.05 5.45
C GLU A 151 10.70 17.55 5.42
N ALA A 152 10.01 16.74 4.61
CA ALA A 152 10.37 15.35 4.40
C ALA A 152 11.75 15.19 3.75
N LYS A 153 12.07 15.99 2.73
CA LYS A 153 13.41 15.99 2.12
C LYS A 153 14.49 16.42 3.12
N ALA A 154 14.23 17.45 3.91
CA ALA A 154 15.16 17.90 4.94
C ALA A 154 15.42 16.82 6.01
N ARG A 155 14.42 15.98 6.34
CA ARG A 155 14.61 14.81 7.21
C ARG A 155 15.53 13.76 6.55
N VAL A 156 15.40 13.55 5.25
CA VAL A 156 16.27 12.63 4.49
C VAL A 156 17.71 13.15 4.47
N ASP A 157 17.91 14.45 4.25
CA ASP A 157 19.25 15.06 4.27
C ASP A 157 19.90 14.92 5.66
N ARG A 158 19.15 15.18 6.73
CA ARG A 158 19.64 14.93 8.11
C ARG A 158 19.99 13.46 8.35
N ALA A 159 19.19 12.53 7.85
CA ALA A 159 19.48 11.10 7.99
C ALA A 159 20.74 10.68 7.21
N GLN A 160 20.97 11.27 6.03
CA GLN A 160 22.18 11.06 5.23
C GLN A 160 23.43 11.58 5.97
N GLU A 161 23.33 12.72 6.66
CA GLU A 161 24.44 13.29 7.44
C GLU A 161 24.75 12.52 8.72
N THR A 162 23.74 11.85 9.30
CA THR A 162 23.83 11.25 10.64
C THR A 162 23.86 9.72 10.65
N SER A 163 23.65 9.05 9.51
CA SER A 163 23.58 7.60 9.42
C SER A 163 24.43 7.02 8.30
N ASP A 164 25.31 6.08 8.67
CA ASP A 164 26.10 5.29 7.71
C ASP A 164 25.24 4.36 6.82
N LYS A 165 23.93 4.26 7.09
CA LYS A 165 23.00 3.40 6.35
C LYS A 165 22.35 4.10 5.17
N VAL A 166 22.46 5.42 5.07
CA VAL A 166 21.82 6.21 4.02
C VAL A 166 22.90 6.88 3.18
N ASP A 167 23.30 6.22 2.10
CA ASP A 167 24.21 6.82 1.14
C ASP A 167 23.52 7.90 0.29
N LYS A 168 24.32 8.74 -0.39
CA LYS A 168 23.84 9.83 -1.24
C LYS A 168 22.86 9.37 -2.31
N LYS A 169 23.10 8.24 -2.97
CA LYS A 169 22.22 7.74 -4.04
C LYS A 169 20.87 7.28 -3.46
N SER A 170 20.90 6.62 -2.31
CA SER A 170 19.69 6.25 -1.57
C SER A 170 18.89 7.48 -1.13
N ALA A 171 19.56 8.50 -0.58
CA ALA A 171 18.93 9.77 -0.20
C ALA A 171 18.27 10.49 -1.40
N GLU A 172 18.99 10.64 -2.52
CA GLU A 172 18.44 11.23 -3.75
C GLU A 172 17.24 10.45 -4.29
N THR A 173 17.29 9.11 -4.20
CA THR A 173 16.17 8.25 -4.61
C THR A 173 14.93 8.52 -3.74
N ILE A 174 15.10 8.60 -2.42
CA ILE A 174 13.99 8.87 -1.49
C ILE A 174 13.42 10.27 -1.72
N LYS A 175 14.27 11.29 -1.90
CA LYS A 175 13.81 12.66 -2.19
C LYS A 175 13.01 12.72 -3.51
N SER A 176 13.46 12.00 -4.53
CA SER A 176 12.71 11.87 -5.79
C SER A 176 11.34 11.21 -5.59
N MET A 177 11.24 10.21 -4.71
CA MET A 177 9.94 9.58 -4.36
C MET A 177 9.00 10.56 -3.66
N VAL A 178 9.51 11.41 -2.75
CA VAL A 178 8.72 12.47 -2.09
C VAL A 178 8.13 13.43 -3.12
N ASP A 179 8.93 13.84 -4.12
CA ASP A 179 8.46 14.72 -5.19
C ASP A 179 7.35 14.07 -6.02
N LYS A 180 7.56 12.81 -6.39
CA LYS A 180 6.64 12.01 -7.21
C LYS A 180 5.37 11.55 -6.50
N GLN A 181 5.24 11.80 -5.19
CA GLN A 181 4.00 11.49 -4.48
C GLN A 181 2.85 12.38 -4.99
N THR A 182 1.89 11.75 -5.66
CA THR A 182 0.75 12.41 -6.34
C THR A 182 -0.60 11.83 -5.89
N SER A 183 -0.72 11.37 -4.65
CA SER A 183 -1.97 10.78 -4.18
C SER A 183 -3.12 11.80 -4.14
N SER A 184 -4.31 11.37 -4.54
CA SER A 184 -5.55 12.14 -4.50
C SER A 184 -6.57 11.48 -3.58
N LYS A 185 -7.36 12.27 -2.87
CA LYS A 185 -8.43 11.75 -2.02
C LYS A 185 -9.51 11.09 -2.88
N VAL A 186 -9.97 9.91 -2.47
CA VAL A 186 -11.09 9.18 -3.07
C VAL A 186 -12.26 9.20 -2.09
N SER A 187 -13.34 9.87 -2.48
CA SER A 187 -14.54 9.99 -1.64
C SER A 187 -15.45 8.78 -1.77
N GLY A 188 -16.21 8.49 -0.71
CA GLY A 188 -17.28 7.49 -0.71
C GLY A 188 -16.83 6.04 -0.48
N ILE A 189 -15.56 5.80 -0.13
CA ILE A 189 -15.02 4.46 0.12
C ILE A 189 -14.33 4.42 1.47
N GLY A 190 -14.76 3.47 2.31
CA GLY A 190 -14.21 3.30 3.66
C GLY A 190 -14.33 4.55 4.53
N SER A 191 -13.52 4.61 5.58
CA SER A 191 -13.36 5.78 6.44
C SER A 191 -12.48 6.85 5.78
N SER A 192 -11.51 6.45 4.96
CA SER A 192 -10.70 7.32 4.12
C SER A 192 -10.04 6.51 3.01
N ALA A 193 -9.84 7.10 1.84
CA ALA A 193 -9.15 6.44 0.74
C ALA A 193 -8.31 7.43 -0.07
N PHE A 194 -7.15 6.95 -0.55
CA PHE A 194 -6.24 7.72 -1.38
C PHE A 194 -5.79 6.89 -2.58
N GLY A 195 -5.88 7.50 -3.75
CA GLY A 195 -5.55 6.91 -5.04
C GLY A 195 -4.32 7.56 -5.66
N SER A 196 -3.54 6.82 -6.44
CA SER A 196 -2.49 7.41 -7.27
C SER A 196 -2.28 6.61 -8.54
N VAL A 197 -2.21 7.31 -9.67
CA VAL A 197 -1.75 6.74 -10.94
C VAL A 197 -0.23 6.63 -10.92
N GLN A 198 0.29 5.48 -11.30
CA GLN A 198 1.71 5.20 -11.41
C GLN A 198 2.03 4.88 -12.86
N ASN A 199 3.15 5.43 -13.33
CA ASN A 199 3.69 5.16 -14.65
C ASN A 199 5.08 4.56 -14.48
N THR A 200 5.31 3.34 -14.94
CA THR A 200 6.62 2.68 -14.87
C THR A 200 6.78 1.75 -16.05
N ASN A 201 7.91 1.86 -16.76
CA ASN A 201 8.27 0.90 -17.81
C ASN A 201 7.22 0.75 -18.93
N GLY A 202 6.53 1.84 -19.28
CA GLY A 202 5.44 1.84 -20.25
C GLY A 202 4.11 1.29 -19.75
N MET A 203 4.02 0.93 -18.47
CA MET A 203 2.78 0.53 -17.81
C MET A 203 2.18 1.72 -17.06
N THR A 204 0.88 1.93 -17.28
CA THR A 204 0.03 2.77 -16.44
C THR A 204 -0.77 1.85 -15.53
N TYR A 205 -0.74 2.11 -14.22
CA TYR A 205 -1.56 1.37 -13.27
C TYR A 205 -2.00 2.27 -12.13
N TYR A 206 -3.09 1.91 -11.46
CA TYR A 206 -3.63 2.66 -10.34
C TYR A 206 -3.45 1.91 -9.02
N ASN A 207 -3.07 2.65 -7.97
CA ASN A 207 -3.06 2.12 -6.61
C ASN A 207 -4.07 2.87 -5.76
N LEU A 208 -4.98 2.13 -5.15
CA LEU A 208 -5.94 2.62 -4.17
C LEU A 208 -5.59 2.05 -2.79
N LYS A 209 -5.38 2.95 -1.83
CA LYS A 209 -5.27 2.60 -0.42
C LYS A 209 -6.54 2.99 0.28
N VAL A 210 -7.08 2.08 1.09
CA VAL A 210 -8.35 2.25 1.78
C VAL A 210 -8.15 1.99 3.26
N LEU A 211 -8.72 2.85 4.09
CA LEU A 211 -8.92 2.64 5.52
C LEU A 211 -10.39 2.31 5.76
N HIS A 212 -10.67 1.22 6.45
CA HIS A 212 -12.00 0.86 6.92
C HIS A 212 -11.92 0.48 8.41
N GLY A 213 -12.49 1.33 9.27
CA GLY A 213 -12.27 1.22 10.71
C GLY A 213 -10.81 1.51 11.06
N ASP A 214 -10.13 0.54 11.67
CA ASP A 214 -8.70 0.57 11.97
C ASP A 214 -7.87 -0.30 11.02
N THR A 215 -8.49 -0.95 10.03
CA THR A 215 -7.79 -1.80 9.07
C THR A 215 -7.58 -1.07 7.75
N MET A 216 -6.36 -1.14 7.22
CA MET A 216 -6.06 -0.68 5.87
C MET A 216 -5.90 -1.85 4.91
N PHE A 217 -6.18 -1.62 3.62
CA PHE A 217 -5.78 -2.51 2.53
C PHE A 217 -5.41 -1.72 1.28
N GLU A 218 -4.69 -2.37 0.35
CA GLU A 218 -4.27 -1.82 -0.93
C GLU A 218 -4.84 -2.64 -2.08
N ILE A 219 -5.29 -1.93 -3.11
CA ILE A 219 -5.70 -2.48 -4.40
C ILE A 219 -4.81 -1.86 -5.47
N THR A 220 -4.22 -2.70 -6.32
CA THR A 220 -3.52 -2.28 -7.53
C THR A 220 -4.28 -2.81 -8.73
N THR A 221 -4.67 -1.93 -9.64
CA THR A 221 -5.35 -2.27 -10.89
C THR A 221 -4.50 -1.87 -12.08
N ASP A 222 -4.33 -2.81 -13.00
CA ASP A 222 -3.63 -2.66 -14.27
C ASP A 222 -4.41 -3.45 -15.32
N VAL A 223 -5.46 -2.85 -15.87
CA VAL A 223 -6.37 -3.51 -16.81
C VAL A 223 -6.53 -2.78 -18.14
N SER A 224 -5.96 -1.57 -18.24
CA SER A 224 -6.16 -0.61 -19.31
C SER A 224 -4.93 0.29 -19.45
N ASP A 225 -4.68 0.81 -20.64
CA ASP A 225 -3.64 1.84 -20.84
C ASP A 225 -4.11 3.24 -20.38
N ASP A 226 -5.43 3.39 -20.17
CA ASP A 226 -6.07 4.53 -19.53
C ASP A 226 -6.42 4.24 -18.06
N SER A 227 -6.00 5.16 -17.19
CA SER A 227 -6.21 5.08 -15.74
C SER A 227 -7.66 5.24 -15.30
N GLU A 228 -8.57 5.76 -16.13
CA GLU A 228 -9.98 5.94 -15.71
C GLU A 228 -10.66 4.61 -15.38
N GLU A 229 -10.44 3.59 -16.22
CA GLU A 229 -11.01 2.26 -16.02
C GLU A 229 -10.39 1.56 -14.80
N ASP A 230 -9.08 1.68 -14.62
CA ASP A 230 -8.37 1.22 -13.43
C ASP A 230 -8.93 1.85 -12.15
N ILE A 231 -9.18 3.17 -12.17
CA ILE A 231 -9.77 3.90 -11.04
C ILE A 231 -11.18 3.37 -10.75
N ARG A 232 -12.01 3.17 -11.77
CA ARG A 232 -13.38 2.66 -11.62
C ARG A 232 -13.37 1.27 -10.98
N ILE A 233 -12.60 0.34 -11.54
CA ILE A 233 -12.50 -1.03 -11.05
C ILE A 233 -11.95 -1.06 -9.62
N ALA A 234 -10.88 -0.30 -9.32
CA ALA A 234 -10.32 -0.27 -7.97
C ALA A 234 -11.36 0.19 -6.93
N LYS A 235 -12.21 1.16 -7.29
CA LYS A 235 -13.30 1.63 -6.42
C LYS A 235 -14.36 0.56 -6.19
N GLU A 236 -14.78 -0.14 -7.25
CA GLU A 236 -15.78 -1.22 -7.15
C GLU A 236 -15.25 -2.41 -6.36
N ILE A 237 -13.98 -2.79 -6.56
CA ILE A 237 -13.29 -3.82 -5.78
C ILE A 237 -13.22 -3.41 -4.30
N ALA A 238 -12.83 -2.17 -4.01
CA ALA A 238 -12.78 -1.67 -2.63
C ALA A 238 -14.15 -1.72 -1.95
N GLN A 239 -15.19 -1.29 -2.64
CA GLN A 239 -16.55 -1.34 -2.12
C GLN A 239 -16.99 -2.78 -1.88
N GLN A 240 -16.73 -3.69 -2.81
CA GLN A 240 -17.07 -5.11 -2.66
C GLN A 240 -16.36 -5.76 -1.46
N ILE A 241 -15.09 -5.42 -1.19
CA ILE A 241 -14.36 -5.90 -0.01
C ILE A 241 -15.01 -5.39 1.28
N ILE A 242 -15.43 -4.12 1.31
CA ILE A 242 -16.13 -3.53 2.45
C ILE A 242 -17.50 -4.19 2.62
N ASP A 243 -18.22 -4.46 1.53
CA ASP A 243 -19.54 -5.09 1.56
C ASP A 243 -19.48 -6.56 1.99
N ASN A 244 -18.39 -7.27 1.67
CA ASN A 244 -18.12 -8.61 2.21
C ASN A 244 -17.92 -8.61 3.73
N CYS A 245 -17.74 -7.43 4.32
CA CYS A 245 -17.44 -7.24 5.73
C CYS A 245 -18.62 -6.82 6.60
N ASN A 246 -19.65 -6.25 5.96
CA ASN A 246 -20.87 -5.76 6.60
C ASN A 246 -21.93 -6.86 6.66
#